data_AF-A0A7J6R2W5-F1
#
_entry.id   AF-A0A7J6R2W5-F1
#
_cell.length_a   1.000
_cell.length_b   1.000
_cell.length_c   1.000
_cell.angle_alpha   90.00
_cell.angle_beta   90.00
_cell.angle_gamma   90.00
#
_symmetry.space_group_name_H-M   'P 1'
#
loop_
_entity.id
_entity.type
_entity.pdbx_description
1 polymer ?
#
loop_
_entity_poly.entity_id
_entity_poly.type
_entity_poly.pdbx_seq_one_letter_code
_entity_poly.pdbx_strand_id
1 'polypeptide(L)'
;MVFSQVHACPWGDMVAVDELPRKQYDVILCCEVLYKQGEDVYEALMQTIRKTVKPGGKVLIVYEYRGSMLEDQYMFDLLFDEYPEGRMEVLEEGDEDEEDAERRLLYMFPVPDNTTK
;
A
#
# COMPACT_ATOMS: atom_id res chain seq x y z
N MET A 1 -7.29 24.96 13.71
CA MET A 1 -6.02 24.27 13.38
C MET A 1 -6.20 22.81 13.73
N VAL A 2 -6.25 21.93 12.74
CA VAL A 2 -6.14 20.49 12.99
C VAL A 2 -4.64 20.20 12.95
N PHE A 3 -4.02 19.99 14.10
CA PHE A 3 -2.64 19.51 14.13
C PHE A 3 -2.63 18.11 13.53
N SER A 4 -1.85 17.88 12.48
CA SER A 4 -1.58 16.53 11.99
C SER A 4 -0.85 15.78 13.11
N GLN A 5 -1.53 14.85 13.76
CA GLN A 5 -0.95 14.01 14.77
C GLN A 5 -0.04 12.97 14.11
N VAL A 6 1.26 13.05 14.40
CA VAL A 6 2.26 12.08 13.96
C VAL A 6 2.43 11.03 15.04
N HIS A 7 2.38 9.75 14.65
CA HIS A 7 2.58 8.62 15.55
C HIS A 7 3.58 7.65 14.93
N ALA A 8 4.47 7.10 15.76
CA ALA A 8 5.31 5.99 15.35
C ALA A 8 4.43 4.73 15.21
N CYS A 9 4.54 4.04 14.08
CA CYS A 9 3.82 2.81 13.82
C CYS A 9 4.74 1.88 13.02
N PRO A 10 5.64 1.14 13.70
CA PRO A 10 6.43 0.11 13.06
C PRO A 10 5.49 -0.93 12.42
N TRP A 11 5.77 -1.31 11.18
CA TRP A 11 4.94 -2.29 10.49
C TRP A 11 4.98 -3.64 11.20
N GLY A 12 3.83 -4.29 11.34
CA GLY A 12 3.67 -5.57 12.05
C GLY A 12 3.57 -5.44 13.57
N ASP A 13 3.84 -4.27 14.15
CA ASP A 13 3.66 -4.02 15.58
C ASP A 13 2.19 -3.70 15.89
N MET A 14 1.41 -4.73 16.24
CA MET A 14 -0.01 -4.57 16.56
C MET A 14 -0.26 -3.78 17.84
N VAL A 15 0.73 -3.71 18.76
CA VAL A 15 0.61 -2.85 19.96
C VAL A 15 0.65 -1.39 19.51
N ALA A 16 1.62 -1.02 18.67
CA ALA A 16 1.71 0.34 18.12
C ALA A 16 0.49 0.71 17.27
N VAL A 17 -0.02 -0.23 16.45
CA VAL A 17 -1.27 -0.02 15.68
C VAL A 17 -2.45 0.24 16.62
N ASP A 18 -2.53 -0.49 17.74
CA ASP A 18 -3.58 -0.28 18.72
C ASP A 18 -3.44 1.01 19.53
N GLU A 19 -2.27 1.64 19.54
CA GLU A 19 -2.08 2.94 20.19
C GLU A 19 -2.42 4.12 19.26
N LEU A 20 -2.68 3.88 17.98
CA LEU A 20 -3.09 4.93 17.04
C LEU A 20 -4.40 5.61 17.51
N PRO A 21 -4.47 6.95 17.45
CA PRO A 21 -5.63 7.72 17.92
C PRO A 21 -6.89 7.40 17.10
N ARG A 22 -6.70 6.95 15.86
CA ARG A 22 -7.76 6.44 15.00
C ARG A 22 -7.39 5.04 14.57
N LYS A 23 -8.27 4.08 14.87
CA LYS A 23 -8.05 2.65 14.59
C LYS A 23 -8.10 2.33 13.10
N GLN A 24 -8.98 3.01 12.36
CA GLN A 24 -9.19 2.77 10.94
C GLN A 24 -9.38 4.05 10.13
N TYR A 25 -8.82 4.05 8.93
CA TYR A 25 -8.77 5.17 8.00
C TYR A 25 -9.51 4.84 6.71
N ASP A 26 -10.17 5.85 6.14
CA ASP A 26 -10.89 5.71 4.87
C ASP A 26 -9.92 5.54 3.69
N VAL A 27 -8.69 6.05 3.83
CA VAL A 27 -7.59 5.92 2.86
C VAL A 27 -6.31 5.58 3.60
N ILE A 28 -5.60 4.55 3.14
CA ILE A 28 -4.20 4.28 3.47
C ILE A 28 -3.36 4.66 2.24
N LEU A 29 -2.34 5.49 2.43
CA LEU A 29 -1.43 5.94 1.38
C LEU A 29 -0.02 5.44 1.68
N CYS A 30 0.54 4.71 0.75
CA CYS A 30 1.87 4.13 0.79
C CYS A 30 2.66 4.72 -0.39
N CYS A 31 3.60 5.63 -0.10
CA CYS A 31 4.46 6.24 -1.12
C CYS A 31 5.88 5.71 -0.97
N GLU A 32 6.42 5.09 -2.01
CA GLU A 32 7.82 4.63 -2.04
C GLU A 32 8.18 3.68 -0.88
N VAL A 33 7.23 2.84 -0.47
CA VAL A 33 7.43 1.84 0.59
C VAL A 33 7.76 0.44 0.06
N LEU A 34 7.66 0.23 -1.25
CA LEU A 34 8.02 -1.02 -1.94
C LEU A 34 9.34 -0.79 -2.67
N TYR A 35 10.38 -1.50 -2.25
CA TYR A 35 11.74 -1.33 -2.77
C TYR A 35 12.60 -2.55 -2.44
N LYS A 36 12.21 -3.72 -2.97
CA LYS A 36 12.96 -4.99 -2.89
C LYS A 36 13.14 -5.49 -1.44
N GLN A 37 12.10 -5.35 -0.63
CA GLN A 37 12.12 -5.83 0.76
C GLN A 37 11.97 -7.35 0.85
N GLY A 38 12.31 -7.91 2.01
CA GLY A 38 12.02 -9.30 2.33
C GLY A 38 10.52 -9.55 2.46
N GLU A 39 10.09 -10.79 2.20
CA GLU A 39 8.68 -11.21 2.33
C GLU A 39 8.11 -10.91 3.72
N ASP A 40 8.92 -11.07 4.77
CA ASP A 40 8.55 -10.78 6.17
C ASP A 40 8.19 -9.31 6.40
N VAL A 41 8.92 -8.40 5.76
CA VAL A 41 8.62 -6.95 5.81
C VAL A 41 7.31 -6.65 5.07
N TYR A 42 7.07 -7.30 3.93
CA TYR A 42 5.82 -7.14 3.18
C TYR A 42 4.62 -7.73 3.91
N GLU A 43 4.78 -8.89 4.55
CA GLU A 43 3.75 -9.45 5.44
C GLU A 43 3.43 -8.49 6.60
N ALA A 44 4.45 -7.92 7.24
CA ALA A 44 4.28 -6.96 8.33
C ALA A 44 3.56 -5.67 7.87
N LEU A 45 3.93 -5.15 6.69
CA LEU A 45 3.24 -4.02 6.08
C LEU A 45 1.78 -4.37 5.77
N MET A 46 1.53 -5.54 5.17
CA MET A 46 0.17 -5.97 4.82
C MET A 46 -0.71 -6.17 6.04
N GLN A 47 -0.18 -6.74 7.14
CA GLN A 47 -0.89 -6.83 8.42
C GLN A 47 -1.28 -5.45 8.96
N THR A 48 -0.35 -4.48 8.86
CA THR A 48 -0.59 -3.09 9.26
C THR A 48 -1.69 -2.45 8.41
N ILE A 49 -1.63 -2.61 7.08
CA ILE A 49 -2.64 -2.12 6.15
C ILE A 49 -4.02 -2.70 6.49
N ARG A 50 -4.14 -4.04 6.59
CA ARG A 50 -5.41 -4.73 6.91
C ARG A 50 -6.05 -4.22 8.20
N LYS A 51 -5.24 -3.97 9.23
CA LYS A 51 -5.72 -3.53 10.54
C LYS A 51 -6.15 -2.05 10.55
N THR A 52 -5.52 -1.23 9.71
CA THR A 52 -5.70 0.23 9.70
C THR A 52 -6.62 0.73 8.59
N VAL A 53 -6.87 -0.03 7.53
CA VAL A 53 -7.86 0.35 6.52
C VAL A 53 -9.27 -0.01 6.97
N LYS A 54 -10.22 0.89 6.73
CA LYS A 54 -11.64 0.67 7.03
C LYS A 54 -12.29 -0.18 5.93
N PRO A 55 -13.28 -1.05 6.24
CA PRO A 55 -14.19 -1.59 5.23
C PRO A 55 -14.83 -0.48 4.38
N GLY A 56 -14.90 -0.66 3.06
CA GLY A 56 -15.32 0.38 2.12
C GLY A 56 -14.27 1.50 1.87
N GLY A 57 -13.11 1.43 2.52
CA GLY A 57 -11.98 2.33 2.32
C GLY A 57 -11.15 1.99 1.08
N LYS A 58 -9.97 2.60 0.98
CA LYS A 58 -9.03 2.36 -0.14
C LYS A 58 -7.59 2.29 0.34
N VAL A 59 -6.79 1.44 -0.29
CA VAL A 59 -5.33 1.42 -0.18
C VAL A 59 -4.75 1.98 -1.48
N LEU A 60 -3.87 2.96 -1.37
CA LEU A 60 -3.19 3.61 -2.48
C LEU A 60 -1.69 3.35 -2.36
N ILE A 61 -1.10 2.74 -3.39
CA ILE A 61 0.35 2.51 -3.48
C ILE A 61 0.89 3.37 -4.61
N VAL A 62 1.71 4.36 -4.28
CA VAL A 62 2.53 5.08 -5.26
C VAL A 62 3.86 4.35 -5.36
N TYR A 63 4.16 3.85 -6.55
CA TYR A 63 5.27 2.95 -6.83
C TYR A 63 6.10 3.46 -8.01
N GLU A 64 7.40 3.59 -7.80
CA GLU A 64 8.39 3.82 -8.84
C GLU A 64 8.93 2.49 -9.38
N TYR A 65 8.66 2.21 -10.65
CA TYR A 65 9.20 1.05 -11.34
C TYR A 65 10.68 1.27 -11.69
N ARG A 66 11.55 0.36 -11.22
CA ARG A 66 13.01 0.42 -11.41
C ARG A 66 13.57 -0.81 -12.15
N GLY A 67 12.98 -1.13 -13.31
CA GLY A 67 13.52 -2.14 -14.24
C GLY A 67 13.21 -3.61 -13.93
N SER A 68 12.87 -4.00 -12.68
CA SER A 68 12.45 -5.36 -12.34
C SER A 68 11.28 -5.37 -11.36
N MET A 69 10.11 -5.86 -11.80
CA MET A 69 8.93 -6.04 -10.93
C MET A 69 9.03 -7.30 -10.04
N LEU A 70 9.91 -8.24 -10.38
CA LEU A 70 9.98 -9.56 -9.72
C LEU A 70 10.26 -9.48 -8.22
N GLU A 71 10.99 -8.47 -7.77
CA GLU A 71 11.38 -8.31 -6.36
C GLU A 71 10.25 -7.76 -5.49
N ASP A 72 9.30 -7.03 -6.08
CA ASP A 72 8.15 -6.44 -5.37
C ASP A 72 6.83 -7.19 -5.68
N GLN A 73 6.89 -8.18 -6.57
CA GLN A 73 5.76 -9.00 -6.99
C GLN A 73 5.02 -9.60 -5.80
N TYR A 74 5.74 -10.09 -4.79
CA TYR A 74 5.14 -10.71 -3.61
C TYR A 74 4.17 -9.78 -2.88
N MET A 75 4.51 -8.50 -2.73
CA MET A 75 3.59 -7.55 -2.09
C MET A 75 2.36 -7.27 -2.96
N PHE A 76 2.54 -7.18 -4.28
CA PHE A 76 1.41 -7.03 -5.19
C PHE A 76 0.49 -8.25 -5.16
N ASP A 77 1.04 -9.47 -5.11
CA ASP A 77 0.26 -10.71 -4.97
C ASP A 77 -0.58 -10.68 -3.68
N LEU A 78 0.03 -10.32 -2.53
CA LEU A 78 -0.71 -10.15 -1.27
C LEU A 78 -1.85 -9.12 -1.37
N LEU A 79 -1.61 -8.00 -2.06
CA LEU A 79 -2.60 -6.94 -2.23
C LEU A 79 -3.75 -7.38 -3.15
N PHE A 80 -3.45 -8.06 -4.26
CA PHE A 80 -4.48 -8.54 -5.21
C PHE A 80 -5.26 -9.73 -4.65
N ASP A 81 -4.62 -10.59 -3.84
CA ASP A 81 -5.30 -11.69 -3.15
C ASP A 81 -6.30 -11.16 -2.11
N GLU A 82 -5.93 -10.11 -1.38
CA GLU A 82 -6.81 -9.49 -0.37
C GLU A 82 -7.87 -8.57 -1.00
N TYR A 83 -7.47 -7.78 -2.01
CA TYR A 83 -8.27 -6.71 -2.63
C TYR A 83 -8.28 -6.89 -4.16
N PRO A 84 -9.03 -7.88 -4.69
CA PRO A 84 -8.93 -8.31 -6.10
C PRO A 84 -9.43 -7.28 -7.12
N GLU A 85 -10.17 -6.27 -6.68
CA GLU A 85 -10.61 -5.14 -7.52
C GLU A 85 -9.53 -4.06 -7.68
N GLY A 86 -8.30 -4.36 -7.26
CA GLY A 86 -7.12 -3.52 -7.47
C GLY A 86 -6.95 -3.13 -8.94
N ARG A 87 -6.53 -1.88 -9.17
CA ARG A 87 -6.22 -1.37 -10.51
C ARG A 87 -5.02 -0.44 -10.48
N MET A 88 -4.40 -0.25 -11.64
CA MET A 88 -3.23 0.60 -11.81
C MET A 88 -3.55 1.78 -12.74
N GLU A 89 -3.02 2.95 -12.40
CA GLU A 89 -3.02 4.15 -13.22
C GLU A 89 -1.56 4.62 -13.38
N VAL A 90 -1.17 5.03 -14.59
CA VAL A 90 0.16 5.59 -14.86
C VAL A 90 0.13 7.06 -14.46
N LEU A 91 0.99 7.46 -13.52
CA LEU A 91 1.15 8.86 -13.10
C LEU A 91 2.17 9.59 -13.98
N GLU A 92 3.24 8.89 -14.35
CA GLU A 92 4.33 9.41 -15.17
C GLU A 92 4.85 8.29 -16.08
N GLU A 93 4.81 8.54 -17.38
CA GLU A 93 5.42 7.67 -18.37
C GLU A 93 6.94 7.85 -18.34
N GLY A 94 7.66 6.73 -18.31
CA GLY A 94 9.11 6.71 -18.51
C GLY A 94 9.42 6.71 -20.01
N ASP A 95 10.62 7.16 -20.37
CA ASP A 95 11.06 7.22 -21.77
C ASP A 95 11.10 5.82 -22.39
N GLU A 96 10.26 5.55 -23.40
CA GLU A 96 10.14 4.21 -24.00
C GLU A 96 11.43 3.73 -24.68
N ASP A 97 12.36 4.65 -24.95
CA ASP A 97 13.64 4.39 -25.59
C ASP A 97 14.76 4.01 -24.59
N GLU A 98 14.50 4.08 -23.28
CA GLU A 98 15.45 3.69 -22.23
C GLU A 98 15.10 2.32 -21.61
N GLU A 99 16.07 1.41 -21.59
CA GLU A 99 15.92 0.05 -21.03
C GLU A 99 15.54 0.06 -19.52
N ASP A 100 15.86 1.17 -18.83
CA ASP A 100 15.61 1.42 -17.41
C ASP A 100 14.55 2.50 -17.15
N ALA A 101 13.63 2.75 -18.11
CA ALA A 101 12.62 3.78 -18.01
C ALA A 101 11.86 3.77 -16.67
N GLU A 102 12.14 4.77 -15.83
CA GLU A 102 11.45 4.95 -14.55
C GLU A 102 9.99 5.34 -14.81
N ARG A 103 9.06 4.53 -14.30
CA ARG A 103 7.62 4.83 -14.39
C ARG A 103 7.06 5.04 -13.01
N ARG A 104 6.25 6.08 -12.82
CA ARG A 104 5.50 6.27 -11.58
C ARG A 104 4.09 5.75 -11.78
N LEU A 105 3.73 4.78 -10.95
CA LEU A 105 2.46 4.07 -11.01
C LEU A 105 1.68 4.35 -9.72
N LEU A 106 0.36 4.49 -9.85
CA LEU A 106 -0.57 4.49 -8.74
C LEU A 106 -1.39 3.20 -8.80
N TYR A 107 -1.22 2.33 -7.81
CA TYR A 107 -2.13 1.22 -7.59
C TYR A 107 -3.21 1.64 -6.59
N MET A 108 -4.46 1.33 -6.90
CA MET A 108 -5.60 1.62 -6.06
C MET A 108 -6.39 0.34 -5.80
N PHE A 109 -6.52 0.00 -4.52
CA PHE A 109 -7.20 -1.19 -4.04
C PHE A 109 -8.42 -0.79 -3.21
N PRO A 110 -9.65 -0.89 -3.74
CA PRO A 110 -10.85 -0.68 -2.95
C PRO A 110 -11.02 -1.83 -1.96
N VAL A 111 -11.36 -1.49 -0.71
CA VAL A 111 -11.61 -2.47 0.35
C VAL A 111 -13.09 -2.82 0.37
N PRO A 112 -13.47 -4.11 0.35
CA PRO A 112 -14.87 -4.53 0.40
C PRO A 112 -15.62 -3.93 1.60
N ASP A 113 -16.87 -3.54 1.38
CA ASP A 113 -17.74 -3.05 2.45
C ASP A 113 -18.42 -4.24 3.14
N ASN A 114 -18.12 -4.46 4.42
CA ASN A 114 -18.67 -5.58 5.20
C ASN A 114 -20.14 -5.35 5.62
N THR A 115 -20.78 -4.28 5.16
CA THR A 115 -22.17 -3.92 5.47
C THR A 115 -23.23 -4.69 4.68
N THR A 116 -22.81 -5.52 3.71
CA THR A 116 -23.72 -6.38 2.93
C THR A 116 -23.64 -7.84 3.40
N LYS A 117 -24.28 -8.15 4.54
CA LYS A 117 -24.71 -9.50 4.91
C LYS A 117 -26.12 -9.46 5.49
#